data_AF-A0A3N1DCM7-F1
#
_entry.id   AF-A0A3N1DCM7-F1
#
_cell.length_a   1.000
_cell.length_b   1.000
_cell.length_c   1.000
_cell.angle_alpha   90.00
_cell.angle_beta   90.00
_cell.angle_gamma   90.00
#
_symmetry.space_group_name_H-M   'P 1'
#
loop_
_entity.id
_entity.type
_entity.pdbx_description
1 polymer ?
#
loop_
_entity_poly.entity_id
_entity_poly.type
_entity_poly.pdbx_seq_one_letter_code
_entity_poly.pdbx_strand_id
1 'polypeptide(L)'
;MTPPALDETRAVLALVRGGRRRARRGGVAYQVYVGVLVAAVAGPTAWASVRDALESTADPGRAVALAPFAVAVTALAVLWGSVREGVLRGPVSVDAAVIDWVLPSPVRWETVLGSAFARGVAVRAAAGAALCLIVLFVLWRTVLPLPPVPGAALATSALAGALLGTLSAALRASGPTWIRRSWYAALLLLLASAAALAWKGVPGASGALWSGPWGWAAQGVVGEPSAWAGLAALAVVTVCALVFAARRLSSRTFGELRRGAELTGGLKAGLWLVDPGWAAGTGETARADFSASVRVPLPTLPVLAPAWRDLVTLLRDVDRLLRSAVLTVLALLAAQSPGPAGVAASCGLLYLAVSALTEGARSCAGDPGRTRYLPLRPETLALAFGLTPLAVAGTLTAVGAAALAGLGADPAGLARVALLLPAAVATALAGAYRGFLPQAALTGIDTPFGNSVPFQVAFWHGAGPVTLTVIALVALPGGPAGAAWLAAGTALAALWAARRGARALTA
;
A
#
# COMPACT_ATOMS: atom_id res chain seq x y z
N MET A 1 -33.94 18.04 42.97
CA MET A 1 -33.15 18.35 41.76
C MET A 1 -34.11 18.53 40.60
N THR A 2 -34.42 19.78 40.25
CA THR A 2 -35.20 20.12 39.06
C THR A 2 -34.36 19.78 37.81
N PRO A 3 -34.92 19.07 36.82
CA PRO A 3 -34.18 18.80 35.58
C PRO A 3 -33.80 20.14 34.94
N PRO A 4 -32.55 20.33 34.48
CA PRO A 4 -32.14 21.56 33.83
C PRO A 4 -33.08 21.84 32.65
N ALA A 5 -33.45 23.12 32.49
CA ALA A 5 -34.33 23.55 31.42
C ALA A 5 -33.76 23.10 30.07
N LEU A 6 -34.61 22.54 29.20
CA LEU A 6 -34.23 21.99 27.89
C LEU A 6 -33.39 22.96 27.04
N ASP A 7 -33.51 24.26 27.28
CA ASP A 7 -32.78 25.33 26.58
C ASP A 7 -31.31 25.44 27.00
N GLU A 8 -30.97 25.24 28.28
CA GLU A 8 -29.57 25.21 28.74
C GLU A 8 -28.82 24.01 28.15
N THR A 9 -29.50 22.86 28.07
CA THR A 9 -28.94 21.65 27.44
C THR A 9 -28.67 21.85 25.95
N ARG A 10 -29.57 22.53 25.22
CA ARG A 10 -29.38 22.85 23.80
C ARG A 10 -28.25 23.85 23.58
N ALA A 11 -28.12 24.86 24.44
CA ALA A 11 -27.04 25.84 24.38
C ALA A 11 -25.66 25.19 24.60
N VAL A 12 -25.54 24.32 25.62
CA VAL A 12 -24.31 23.56 25.88
C VAL A 12 -23.97 22.63 24.70
N LEU A 13 -24.95 21.91 24.14
CA LEU A 13 -24.73 21.07 22.96
C LEU A 13 -24.31 21.87 21.73
N ALA A 14 -24.88 23.05 21.51
CA ALA A 14 -24.50 23.95 20.41
C ALA A 14 -23.06 24.44 20.58
N LEU A 15 -22.66 24.83 21.80
CA LEU A 15 -21.30 25.26 22.13
C LEU A 15 -20.28 24.12 21.89
N VAL A 16 -20.56 22.93 22.41
CA VAL A 16 -19.70 21.74 22.23
C VAL A 16 -19.60 21.35 20.75
N ARG A 17 -20.71 21.41 20.01
CA ARG A 17 -20.71 21.18 18.55
C ARG A 17 -19.91 22.24 17.81
N GLY A 18 -19.97 23.50 18.23
CA GLY A 18 -19.19 24.62 17.68
C GLY A 18 -17.68 24.41 17.86
N GLY A 19 -17.25 24.07 19.08
CA GLY A 19 -15.86 23.75 19.39
C GLY A 19 -15.33 22.57 18.57
N ARG A 20 -16.09 21.46 18.52
CA ARG A 20 -15.74 20.28 17.71
C ARG A 20 -15.67 20.59 16.21
N ARG A 21 -16.59 21.40 15.68
CA ARG A 21 -16.55 21.83 14.27
C ARG A 21 -15.29 22.64 13.97
N ARG A 22 -14.89 23.56 14.87
CA ARG A 22 -13.69 24.37 14.71
C ARG A 22 -12.42 23.52 14.77
N ALA A 23 -12.31 22.62 15.75
CA ALA A 23 -11.20 21.67 15.84
C ALA A 23 -11.10 20.75 14.61
N ARG A 24 -12.25 20.24 14.13
CA ARG A 24 -12.30 19.41 12.92
C ARG A 24 -11.92 20.18 11.65
N ARG A 25 -12.35 21.45 11.53
CA ARG A 25 -11.93 22.33 10.42
C ARG A 25 -10.41 22.55 10.44
N GLY A 26 -9.83 22.80 11.61
CA GLY A 26 -8.37 22.90 11.76
C GLY A 26 -7.65 21.63 11.32
N GLY A 27 -8.13 20.46 11.76
CA GLY A 27 -7.54 19.17 11.36
C GLY A 27 -7.65 18.88 9.86
N VAL A 28 -8.79 19.19 9.22
CA VAL A 28 -8.95 19.02 7.77
C VAL A 28 -8.09 20.02 7.00
N ALA A 29 -8.07 21.30 7.42
CA ALA A 29 -7.22 22.31 6.80
C ALA A 29 -5.74 21.93 6.88
N TYR A 30 -5.30 21.39 8.02
CA TYR A 30 -3.94 20.88 8.19
C TYR A 30 -3.65 19.67 7.28
N GLN A 31 -4.58 18.71 7.16
CA GLN A 31 -4.42 17.59 6.21
C GLN A 31 -4.36 18.04 4.75
N VAL A 32 -5.20 19.01 4.37
CA VAL A 32 -5.17 19.62 3.02
C VAL A 32 -3.84 20.34 2.82
N TYR A 33 -3.39 21.14 3.78
CA TYR A 33 -2.11 21.82 3.74
C TYR A 33 -0.95 20.84 3.57
N VAL A 34 -0.88 19.78 4.40
CA VAL A 34 0.16 18.74 4.29
C VAL A 34 0.09 18.02 2.95
N GLY A 35 -1.12 17.67 2.48
CA GLY A 35 -1.31 17.04 1.17
C GLY A 35 -0.83 17.92 0.02
N VAL A 36 -1.16 19.21 0.05
CA VAL A 36 -0.72 20.21 -0.93
C VAL A 36 0.80 20.40 -0.86
N LEU A 37 1.38 20.48 0.34
CA LEU A 37 2.82 20.61 0.53
C LEU A 37 3.57 19.38 -0.02
N VAL A 38 3.11 18.17 0.32
CA VAL A 38 3.69 16.93 -0.23
C VAL A 38 3.57 16.91 -1.75
N ALA A 39 2.42 17.30 -2.30
CA ALA A 39 2.23 17.40 -3.74
C ALA A 39 3.13 18.48 -4.38
N ALA A 40 3.36 19.61 -3.71
CA ALA A 40 4.21 20.68 -4.21
C ALA A 40 5.70 20.31 -4.19
N VAL A 41 6.14 19.55 -3.19
CA VAL A 41 7.55 19.12 -3.05
C VAL A 41 7.85 17.88 -3.89
N ALA A 42 7.05 16.83 -3.76
CA ALA A 42 7.27 15.56 -4.44
C ALA A 42 6.70 15.53 -5.87
N GLY A 43 5.67 16.35 -6.14
CA GLY A 43 4.99 16.40 -7.44
C GLY A 43 5.93 16.74 -8.59
N PRO A 44 6.73 17.82 -8.53
CA PRO A 44 7.67 18.15 -9.61
C PRO A 44 8.69 17.06 -9.88
N THR A 45 9.22 16.41 -8.84
CA THR A 45 10.19 15.31 -9.00
C THR A 45 9.57 14.03 -9.54
N ALA A 46 8.35 13.70 -9.09
CA ALA A 46 7.59 12.58 -9.63
C ALA A 46 7.20 12.86 -11.09
N TRP A 47 6.82 14.10 -11.40
CA TRP A 47 6.53 14.58 -12.73
C TRP A 47 7.73 14.48 -13.65
N ALA A 48 8.89 15.00 -13.24
CA ALA A 48 10.13 14.91 -14.02
C ALA A 48 10.49 13.44 -14.27
N SER A 49 10.45 12.58 -13.24
CA SER A 49 10.72 11.14 -13.41
C SER A 49 9.76 10.46 -14.38
N VAL A 50 8.46 10.77 -14.30
CA VAL A 50 7.44 10.20 -15.20
C VAL A 50 7.65 10.71 -16.62
N ARG A 51 7.88 12.02 -16.78
CA ARG A 51 8.14 12.63 -18.08
C ARG A 51 9.41 12.05 -18.70
N ASP A 52 10.51 12.01 -17.98
CA ASP A 52 11.79 11.49 -18.47
C ASP A 52 11.66 9.98 -18.80
N ALA A 53 10.90 9.22 -18.01
CA ALA A 53 10.60 7.82 -18.34
C ALA A 53 9.77 7.68 -19.62
N LEU A 54 8.78 8.54 -19.84
CA LEU A 54 7.97 8.55 -21.04
C LEU A 54 8.74 9.06 -22.27
N GLU A 55 9.56 10.11 -22.14
CA GLU A 55 10.42 10.65 -23.18
C GLU A 55 11.55 9.68 -23.55
N SER A 56 12.03 8.89 -22.60
CA SER A 56 13.01 7.82 -22.85
C SER A 56 12.44 6.63 -23.62
N THR A 57 11.11 6.55 -23.79
CA THR A 57 10.54 5.55 -24.69
C THR A 57 10.85 5.95 -26.12
N ALA A 58 11.63 5.11 -26.82
CA ALA A 58 12.12 5.37 -28.17
C ALA A 58 11.02 5.54 -29.24
N ASP A 59 9.75 5.36 -28.88
CA ASP A 59 8.59 5.45 -29.78
C ASP A 59 7.41 6.15 -29.08
N PRO A 60 7.16 7.44 -29.33
CA PRO A 60 6.03 8.16 -28.77
C PRO A 60 4.67 7.58 -29.19
N GLY A 61 4.58 6.93 -30.36
CA GLY A 61 3.37 6.23 -30.80
C GLY A 61 3.03 5.05 -29.89
N ARG A 62 4.06 4.34 -29.41
CA ARG A 62 3.90 3.26 -28.44
C ARG A 62 3.46 3.77 -27.07
N ALA A 63 3.94 4.93 -26.63
CA ALA A 63 3.49 5.54 -25.38
C ALA A 63 1.98 5.88 -25.41
N VAL A 64 1.51 6.45 -26.52
CA VAL A 64 0.07 6.71 -26.75
C VAL A 64 -0.75 5.43 -26.73
N ALA A 65 -0.29 4.38 -27.44
CA ALA A 65 -0.98 3.10 -27.48
C ALA A 65 -1.06 2.39 -26.11
N LEU A 66 -0.09 2.63 -25.22
CA LEU A 66 -0.03 2.03 -23.89
C LEU A 66 -0.74 2.87 -22.81
N ALA A 67 -1.05 4.14 -23.07
CA ALA A 67 -1.71 5.02 -22.09
C ALA A 67 -3.03 4.44 -21.53
N PRO A 68 -3.97 3.92 -22.35
CA PRO A 68 -5.20 3.29 -21.83
C PRO A 68 -4.93 2.14 -20.88
N PHE A 69 -3.93 1.32 -21.21
CA PHE A 69 -3.53 0.19 -20.39
C PHE A 69 -2.93 0.66 -19.06
N ALA A 70 -2.02 1.63 -19.08
CA ALA A 70 -1.38 2.18 -17.90
C ALA A 70 -2.41 2.82 -16.94
N VAL A 71 -3.37 3.57 -17.47
CA VAL A 71 -4.46 4.17 -16.68
C VAL A 71 -5.35 3.08 -16.08
N ALA A 72 -5.70 2.04 -16.84
CA ALA A 72 -6.50 0.92 -16.35
C ALA A 72 -5.79 0.16 -15.22
N VAL A 73 -4.49 -0.10 -15.35
CA VAL A 73 -3.67 -0.73 -14.30
C VAL A 73 -3.58 0.16 -13.06
N THR A 74 -3.44 1.47 -13.25
CA THR A 74 -3.41 2.43 -12.13
C THR A 74 -4.74 2.45 -11.38
N ALA A 75 -5.87 2.49 -12.10
CA ALA A 75 -7.21 2.40 -11.52
C ALA A 75 -7.41 1.08 -10.75
N LEU A 76 -6.92 -0.04 -11.32
CA LEU A 76 -6.94 -1.35 -10.67
C LEU A 76 -6.13 -1.36 -9.37
N ALA A 77 -4.94 -0.75 -9.36
CA ALA A 77 -4.11 -0.62 -8.16
C ALA A 77 -4.77 0.23 -7.07
N VAL A 78 -5.47 1.31 -7.43
CA VAL A 78 -6.25 2.14 -6.50
C VAL A 78 -7.40 1.35 -5.88
N LEU A 79 -8.13 0.57 -6.68
CA LEU A 79 -9.19 -0.31 -6.18
C LEU A 79 -8.63 -1.38 -5.24
N TRP A 80 -7.52 -2.02 -5.61
CA TRP A 80 -6.84 -3.00 -4.76
C TRP A 80 -6.44 -2.39 -3.41
N GLY A 81 -5.80 -1.21 -3.42
CA GLY A 81 -5.44 -0.48 -2.21
C GLY A 81 -6.65 -0.12 -1.35
N SER A 82 -7.78 0.20 -1.98
CA SER A 82 -9.03 0.54 -1.30
C SER A 82 -9.70 -0.66 -0.64
N VAL A 83 -9.71 -1.83 -1.31
CA VAL A 83 -10.22 -3.08 -0.74
C VAL A 83 -9.35 -3.49 0.45
N ARG A 84 -8.02 -3.39 0.31
CA ARG A 84 -7.08 -3.63 1.42
C ARG A 84 -7.33 -2.70 2.60
N GLU A 85 -7.54 -1.41 2.34
CA GLU A 85 -7.90 -0.46 3.40
C GLU A 85 -9.22 -0.87 4.08
N GLY A 86 -10.20 -1.38 3.33
CA GLY A 86 -11.45 -1.88 3.89
C GLY A 86 -11.32 -3.18 4.68
N VAL A 87 -10.38 -4.05 4.33
CA VAL A 87 -10.00 -5.22 5.15
C VAL A 87 -9.39 -4.76 6.48
N LEU A 88 -8.58 -3.71 6.47
CA LEU A 88 -7.85 -3.25 7.66
C LEU A 88 -8.67 -2.33 8.58
N ARG A 89 -9.30 -1.29 8.05
CA ARG A 89 -10.01 -0.27 8.84
C ARG A 89 -11.49 -0.57 9.03
N GLY A 90 -12.00 -1.60 8.35
CA GLY A 90 -13.43 -1.88 8.29
C GLY A 90 -14.20 -0.91 7.37
N PRO A 91 -15.52 -1.13 7.27
CA PRO A 91 -16.38 -0.56 6.24
C PRO A 91 -16.59 0.96 6.38
N VAL A 92 -16.71 1.44 7.62
CA VAL A 92 -17.00 2.84 7.93
C VAL A 92 -16.05 3.29 9.03
N SER A 93 -15.30 4.37 8.78
CA SER A 93 -14.48 5.00 9.81
C SER A 93 -15.36 5.90 10.67
N VAL A 94 -15.79 5.40 11.82
CA VAL A 94 -16.44 6.18 12.87
C VAL A 94 -15.39 6.52 13.94
N ASP A 95 -15.51 7.68 14.56
CA ASP A 95 -14.64 8.08 15.66
C ASP A 95 -14.88 7.14 16.87
N ALA A 96 -13.82 6.73 17.56
CA ALA A 96 -13.91 5.91 18.77
C ALA A 96 -14.84 6.56 19.80
N ALA A 97 -14.79 7.91 19.92
CA ALA A 97 -15.69 8.64 20.81
C ALA A 97 -17.17 8.52 20.41
N VAL A 98 -17.49 8.40 19.12
CA VAL A 98 -18.90 8.18 18.71
C VAL A 98 -19.31 6.75 19.01
N ILE A 99 -18.38 5.80 18.86
CA ILE A 99 -18.64 4.40 19.17
C ILE A 99 -18.91 4.24 20.66
N ASP A 100 -18.02 4.69 21.54
CA ASP A 100 -18.13 4.43 22.98
C ASP A 100 -19.26 5.22 23.66
N TRP A 101 -19.62 6.40 23.15
CA TRP A 101 -20.63 7.25 23.79
C TRP A 101 -22.00 7.25 23.12
N VAL A 102 -22.08 7.05 21.79
CA VAL A 102 -23.34 7.17 21.04
C VAL A 102 -23.93 5.81 20.71
N LEU A 103 -23.13 4.79 20.37
CA LEU A 103 -23.68 3.49 20.01
C LEU A 103 -24.32 2.71 21.18
N PRO A 104 -23.87 2.84 22.45
CA PRO A 104 -24.58 2.23 23.58
C PRO A 104 -25.93 2.89 23.88
N SER A 105 -26.15 4.12 23.39
CA SER A 105 -27.41 4.83 23.59
C SER A 105 -28.51 4.26 22.67
N PRO A 106 -29.81 4.36 23.04
CA PRO A 106 -30.94 3.83 22.27
C PRO A 106 -31.24 4.69 21.02
N VAL A 107 -30.24 4.87 20.17
CA VAL A 107 -30.30 5.63 18.92
C VAL A 107 -30.31 4.65 17.76
N ARG A 108 -31.04 4.96 16.68
CA ARG A 108 -31.03 4.17 15.44
C ARG A 108 -29.65 4.21 14.80
N TRP A 109 -28.84 3.16 15.01
CA TRP A 109 -27.46 3.07 14.50
C TRP A 109 -27.38 3.23 12.99
N GLU A 110 -28.40 2.78 12.27
CA GLU A 110 -28.55 2.86 10.81
C GLU A 110 -28.38 4.29 10.29
N THR A 111 -29.00 5.27 10.95
CA THR A 111 -28.94 6.68 10.53
C THR A 111 -27.56 7.27 10.78
N VAL A 112 -26.95 6.94 11.93
CA VAL A 112 -25.61 7.41 12.30
C VAL A 112 -24.56 6.84 11.35
N LEU A 113 -24.59 5.51 11.13
CA LEU A 113 -23.68 4.82 10.22
C LEU A 113 -23.92 5.21 8.76
N GLY A 114 -25.18 5.37 8.35
CA GLY A 114 -25.55 5.82 7.00
C GLY A 114 -24.99 7.20 6.68
N SER A 115 -25.09 8.15 7.61
CA SER A 115 -24.53 9.50 7.44
C SER A 115 -22.99 9.50 7.43
N ALA A 116 -22.34 8.62 8.19
CA ALA A 116 -20.90 8.46 8.15
C ALA A 116 -20.43 7.82 6.84
N PHE A 117 -21.15 6.79 6.38
CA PHE A 117 -20.91 6.13 5.11
C PHE A 117 -21.09 7.08 3.92
N ALA A 118 -22.20 7.81 3.85
CA ALA A 118 -22.46 8.79 2.79
C ALA A 118 -21.37 9.86 2.71
N ARG A 119 -20.89 10.36 3.85
CA ARG A 119 -19.75 11.29 3.88
C ARG A 119 -18.46 10.65 3.36
N GLY A 120 -18.17 9.41 3.74
CA GLY A 120 -17.01 8.66 3.23
C GLY A 120 -17.07 8.46 1.72
N VAL A 121 -18.25 8.10 1.21
CA VAL A 121 -18.53 7.96 -0.23
C VAL A 121 -18.31 9.28 -0.96
N ALA A 122 -18.88 10.39 -0.45
CA ALA A 122 -18.73 11.72 -1.05
C ALA A 122 -17.27 12.20 -1.08
N VAL A 123 -16.53 12.01 0.03
CA VAL A 123 -15.11 12.38 0.09
C VAL A 123 -14.28 11.57 -0.91
N ARG A 124 -14.52 10.25 -1.03
CA ARG A 124 -13.81 9.43 -2.01
C ARG A 124 -14.20 9.72 -3.46
N ALA A 125 -15.47 10.06 -3.71
CA ALA A 125 -15.92 10.53 -5.02
C ALA A 125 -15.17 11.79 -5.44
N ALA A 126 -15.14 12.79 -4.56
CA ALA A 126 -14.45 14.06 -4.81
C ALA A 126 -12.93 13.85 -5.00
N ALA A 127 -12.30 13.04 -4.15
CA ALA A 127 -10.88 12.72 -4.27
C ALA A 127 -10.56 11.96 -5.57
N GLY A 128 -11.41 11.00 -5.95
CA GLY A 128 -11.27 10.25 -7.20
C GLY A 128 -11.42 11.15 -8.44
N ALA A 129 -12.41 12.04 -8.45
CA ALA A 129 -12.60 13.02 -9.51
C ALA A 129 -11.38 13.93 -9.67
N ALA A 130 -10.87 14.48 -8.56
CA ALA A 130 -9.68 15.31 -8.56
C ALA A 130 -8.44 14.56 -9.06
N LEU A 131 -8.23 13.31 -8.60
CA LEU A 131 -7.10 12.49 -9.02
C LEU A 131 -7.15 12.17 -10.52
N CYS A 132 -8.31 11.80 -11.07
CA CYS A 132 -8.45 11.53 -12.50
C CYS A 132 -8.24 12.78 -13.37
N LEU A 133 -8.66 13.95 -12.91
CA LEU A 133 -8.35 15.22 -13.60
C LEU A 133 -6.84 15.52 -13.60
N ILE A 134 -6.14 15.25 -12.49
CA ILE A 134 -4.68 15.38 -12.44
C ILE A 134 -4.02 14.40 -13.43
N VAL A 135 -4.45 13.14 -13.45
CA VAL A 135 -3.94 12.13 -14.39
C VAL A 135 -4.21 12.54 -15.84
N LEU A 136 -5.40 13.03 -16.16
CA LEU A 136 -5.72 13.55 -17.50
C LEU A 136 -4.78 14.69 -17.90
N PHE A 137 -4.58 15.68 -17.02
CA PHE A 137 -3.71 16.81 -17.28
C PHE A 137 -2.25 16.37 -17.50
N VAL A 138 -1.79 15.42 -16.69
CA VAL A 138 -0.50 14.75 -16.86
C VAL A 138 -0.40 14.15 -18.25
N LEU A 139 -1.38 13.34 -18.66
CA LEU A 139 -1.39 12.69 -19.96
C LEU A 139 -1.41 13.69 -21.12
N TRP A 140 -2.21 14.77 -21.04
CA TRP A 140 -2.23 15.82 -22.08
C TRP A 140 -0.92 16.58 -22.24
N ARG A 141 -0.12 16.63 -21.19
CA ARG A 141 1.18 17.32 -21.21
C ARG A 141 2.32 16.45 -21.71
N THR A 142 2.16 15.11 -21.69
CA THR A 142 3.24 14.17 -22.02
C THR A 142 2.94 13.25 -23.19
N VAL A 143 1.74 12.69 -23.26
CA VAL A 143 1.43 11.56 -24.15
C VAL A 143 0.27 11.86 -25.09
N LEU A 144 -0.86 12.33 -24.58
CA LEU A 144 -2.09 12.50 -25.35
C LEU A 144 -2.16 13.90 -25.98
N PRO A 145 -2.64 14.03 -27.23
CA PRO A 145 -2.92 15.33 -27.82
C PRO A 145 -4.08 16.01 -27.09
N LEU A 146 -4.06 17.34 -27.02
CA LEU A 146 -5.17 18.11 -26.47
C LEU A 146 -6.40 17.96 -27.39
N PRO A 147 -7.55 17.47 -26.89
CA PRO A 147 -8.73 17.28 -27.73
C PRO A 147 -9.34 18.64 -28.13
N PRO A 148 -10.05 18.71 -29.27
CA PRO A 148 -10.67 19.94 -29.75
C PRO A 148 -11.77 20.47 -28.81
N VAL A 149 -12.42 19.56 -28.06
CA VAL A 149 -13.45 19.89 -27.06
C VAL A 149 -12.99 19.37 -25.68
N PRO A 150 -12.14 20.13 -24.95
CA PRO A 150 -11.58 19.68 -23.68
C PRO A 150 -12.65 19.48 -22.61
N GLY A 151 -13.79 20.19 -22.70
CA GLY A 151 -14.89 20.08 -21.75
C GLY A 151 -15.47 18.67 -21.62
N ALA A 152 -15.61 17.95 -22.75
CA ALA A 152 -16.15 16.58 -22.72
C ALA A 152 -15.19 15.61 -22.02
N ALA A 153 -13.89 15.69 -22.32
CA ALA A 153 -12.87 14.87 -21.71
C ALA A 153 -12.68 15.17 -20.21
N LEU A 154 -12.79 16.44 -19.79
CA LEU A 154 -12.80 16.82 -18.38
C LEU A 154 -14.01 16.22 -17.66
N ALA A 155 -15.20 16.28 -18.27
CA ALA A 155 -16.42 15.74 -17.69
C ALA A 155 -16.36 14.20 -17.55
N THR A 156 -15.95 13.48 -18.60
CA THR A 156 -15.82 12.01 -18.57
C THR A 156 -14.74 11.56 -17.58
N SER A 157 -13.62 12.28 -17.48
CA SER A 157 -12.54 11.98 -16.54
C SER A 157 -12.96 12.23 -15.08
N ALA A 158 -13.62 13.36 -14.82
CA ALA A 158 -14.14 13.66 -13.48
C ALA A 158 -15.20 12.64 -13.05
N LEU A 159 -16.10 12.26 -13.97
CA LEU A 159 -17.13 11.25 -13.71
C LEU A 159 -16.51 9.87 -13.50
N ALA A 160 -15.55 9.45 -14.32
CA ALA A 160 -14.79 8.21 -14.14
C ALA A 160 -14.17 8.13 -12.74
N GLY A 161 -13.47 9.19 -12.34
CA GLY A 161 -12.84 9.29 -11.03
C GLY A 161 -13.85 9.28 -9.89
N ALA A 162 -14.97 10.01 -10.03
CA ALA A 162 -16.04 10.02 -9.03
C ALA A 162 -16.67 8.63 -8.84
N LEU A 163 -16.99 7.94 -9.94
CA LEU A 163 -17.57 6.61 -9.90
C LEU A 163 -16.58 5.57 -9.37
N LEU A 164 -15.31 5.62 -9.77
CA LEU A 164 -14.28 4.73 -9.23
C LEU A 164 -14.05 4.99 -7.72
N GLY A 165 -14.04 6.25 -7.31
CA GLY A 165 -13.94 6.68 -5.92
C GLY A 165 -15.11 6.18 -5.07
N THR A 166 -16.34 6.33 -5.55
CA THR A 166 -17.55 5.82 -4.88
C THR A 166 -17.58 4.29 -4.83
N LEU A 167 -17.23 3.61 -5.93
CA LEU A 167 -17.10 2.14 -5.98
C LEU A 167 -16.07 1.67 -4.95
N SER A 168 -14.93 2.35 -4.83
CA SER A 168 -13.90 2.00 -3.84
C SER A 168 -14.43 2.09 -2.40
N ALA A 169 -15.28 3.08 -2.10
CA ALA A 169 -15.91 3.25 -0.79
C ALA A 169 -16.97 2.15 -0.54
N ALA A 170 -17.74 1.81 -1.56
CA ALA A 170 -18.74 0.75 -1.50
C ALA A 170 -18.11 -0.63 -1.31
N LEU A 171 -17.03 -0.95 -2.04
CA LEU A 171 -16.29 -2.21 -1.90
C LEU A 171 -15.61 -2.35 -0.54
N ARG A 172 -15.15 -1.23 0.02
CA ARG A 172 -14.66 -1.19 1.40
C ARG A 172 -15.78 -1.55 2.39
N ALA A 173 -17.00 -1.10 2.13
CA ALA A 173 -18.14 -1.34 2.99
C ALA A 173 -18.83 -2.71 2.79
N SER A 174 -18.57 -3.37 1.65
CA SER A 174 -19.27 -4.58 1.25
C SER A 174 -18.72 -5.85 1.92
N GLY A 175 -19.66 -6.71 2.31
CA GLY A 175 -19.44 -8.12 2.60
C GLY A 175 -18.72 -8.47 3.92
N PRO A 176 -18.71 -9.78 4.26
CA PRO A 176 -17.81 -10.35 5.25
C PRO A 176 -16.34 -10.28 4.81
N THR A 177 -15.43 -10.42 5.77
CA THR A 177 -13.97 -10.32 5.57
C THR A 177 -13.44 -11.28 4.49
N TRP A 178 -14.01 -12.49 4.37
CA TRP A 178 -13.59 -13.47 3.38
C TRP A 178 -13.87 -13.03 1.93
N ILE A 179 -15.01 -12.40 1.65
CA ILE A 179 -15.31 -11.86 0.30
C ILE A 179 -14.29 -10.78 -0.08
N ARG A 180 -13.93 -9.90 0.86
CA ARG A 180 -12.92 -8.86 0.62
C ARG A 180 -11.53 -9.45 0.39
N ARG A 181 -11.18 -10.55 1.07
CA ARG A 181 -9.92 -11.28 0.81
C ARG A 181 -9.90 -11.92 -0.58
N SER A 182 -11.00 -12.52 -1.03
CA SER A 182 -11.10 -13.05 -2.39
C SER A 182 -10.96 -11.95 -3.44
N TRP A 183 -11.62 -10.80 -3.25
CA TRP A 183 -11.44 -9.63 -4.13
C TRP A 183 -10.01 -9.11 -4.11
N TYR A 184 -9.38 -9.01 -2.94
CA TYR A 184 -7.99 -8.61 -2.82
C TYR A 184 -7.07 -9.54 -3.63
N ALA A 185 -7.22 -10.85 -3.47
CA ALA A 185 -6.43 -11.84 -4.21
C ALA A 185 -6.69 -11.77 -5.72
N ALA A 186 -7.95 -11.65 -6.14
CA ALA A 186 -8.31 -11.53 -7.55
C ALA A 186 -7.73 -10.27 -8.20
N LEU A 187 -7.87 -9.10 -7.56
CA LEU A 187 -7.32 -7.84 -8.07
C LEU A 187 -5.78 -7.87 -8.13
N LEU A 188 -5.14 -8.54 -7.16
CA LEU A 188 -3.70 -8.70 -7.13
C LEU A 188 -3.21 -9.61 -8.28
N LEU A 189 -3.92 -10.72 -8.56
CA LEU A 189 -3.63 -11.58 -9.71
C LEU A 189 -3.82 -10.83 -11.03
N LEU A 190 -4.87 -10.02 -11.15
CA LEU A 190 -5.10 -9.18 -12.33
C LEU A 190 -3.97 -8.16 -12.55
N LEU A 191 -3.45 -7.55 -11.48
CA LEU A 191 -2.29 -6.66 -11.57
C LEU A 191 -1.04 -7.39 -12.07
N ALA A 192 -0.78 -8.61 -11.58
CA ALA A 192 0.34 -9.44 -12.04
C ALA A 192 0.18 -9.81 -13.52
N SER A 193 -1.01 -10.26 -13.92
CA SER A 193 -1.33 -10.58 -15.32
C SER A 193 -1.18 -9.38 -16.23
N ALA A 194 -1.63 -8.20 -15.79
CA ALA A 194 -1.49 -6.96 -16.53
C ALA A 194 -0.01 -6.60 -16.73
N ALA A 195 0.81 -6.67 -15.69
CA ALA A 195 2.25 -6.42 -15.83
C ALA A 195 2.93 -7.40 -16.80
N ALA A 196 2.56 -8.69 -16.75
CA ALA A 196 3.08 -9.69 -17.68
C ALA A 196 2.69 -9.43 -19.15
N LEU A 197 1.44 -9.00 -19.39
CA LEU A 197 0.97 -8.60 -20.72
C LEU A 197 1.69 -7.35 -21.23
N ALA A 198 1.90 -6.36 -20.36
CA ALA A 198 2.65 -5.15 -20.69
C ALA A 198 4.09 -5.49 -21.10
N TRP A 199 4.74 -6.38 -20.36
CA TRP A 199 6.10 -6.83 -20.65
C TRP A 199 6.21 -7.56 -22.00
N LYS A 200 5.24 -8.43 -22.33
CA LYS A 200 5.19 -9.08 -23.65
C LYS A 200 4.87 -8.12 -24.81
N GLY A 201 4.57 -6.85 -24.52
CA GLY A 201 4.18 -5.87 -25.54
C GLY A 201 2.89 -6.22 -26.28
N VAL A 202 2.03 -7.07 -25.68
CA VAL A 202 0.77 -7.47 -26.32
C VAL A 202 -0.14 -6.25 -26.35
N PRO A 203 -0.58 -5.77 -27.53
CA PRO A 203 -1.52 -4.65 -27.62
C PRO A 203 -2.90 -5.13 -27.15
N GLY A 204 -3.10 -5.07 -25.84
CA GLY A 204 -4.35 -5.46 -25.18
C GLY A 204 -5.22 -4.27 -24.77
N ALA A 205 -4.95 -3.05 -25.28
CA ALA A 205 -5.59 -1.83 -24.82
C ALA A 205 -7.13 -1.95 -24.81
N SER A 206 -7.74 -2.42 -25.91
CA SER A 206 -9.20 -2.60 -26.00
C SER A 206 -9.72 -3.65 -25.02
N GLY A 207 -9.02 -4.79 -24.87
CA GLY A 207 -9.39 -5.82 -23.90
C GLY A 207 -9.27 -5.33 -22.46
N ALA A 208 -8.22 -4.58 -22.14
CA ALA A 208 -8.00 -3.99 -20.82
C ALA A 208 -9.05 -2.92 -20.49
N LEU A 209 -9.44 -2.09 -21.46
CA LEU A 209 -10.49 -1.08 -21.31
C LEU A 209 -11.87 -1.70 -21.02
N TRP A 210 -12.12 -2.93 -21.46
CA TRP A 210 -13.39 -3.64 -21.20
C TRP A 210 -13.29 -4.73 -20.11
N SER A 211 -12.10 -4.92 -19.54
CA SER A 211 -11.85 -5.98 -18.55
C SER A 211 -12.57 -5.80 -17.21
N GLY A 212 -13.10 -4.61 -16.93
CA GLY A 212 -13.90 -4.36 -15.73
C GLY A 212 -13.97 -2.88 -15.33
N PRO A 213 -14.41 -2.59 -14.10
CA PRO A 213 -14.60 -1.22 -13.59
C PRO A 213 -13.39 -0.30 -13.74
N TRP A 214 -12.17 -0.84 -13.61
CA TRP A 214 -10.93 -0.10 -13.79
C TRP A 214 -10.67 0.30 -15.25
N GLY A 215 -10.99 -0.60 -16.19
CA GLY A 215 -10.89 -0.34 -17.63
C GLY A 215 -11.93 0.67 -18.09
N TRP A 216 -13.18 0.53 -17.62
CA TRP A 216 -14.27 1.46 -17.93
C TRP A 216 -13.98 2.88 -17.44
N ALA A 217 -13.36 3.02 -16.27
CA ALA A 217 -12.88 4.31 -15.78
C ALA A 217 -11.76 4.87 -16.67
N ALA A 218 -10.82 4.02 -17.12
CA ALA A 218 -9.73 4.44 -17.99
C ALA A 218 -10.22 4.97 -19.35
N GLN A 219 -11.31 4.42 -19.92
CA GLN A 219 -11.93 4.94 -21.15
C GLN A 219 -12.30 6.42 -21.00
N GLY A 220 -12.90 6.80 -19.86
CA GLY A 220 -13.29 8.18 -19.58
C GLY A 220 -12.11 9.14 -19.41
N VAL A 221 -10.97 8.64 -18.93
CA VAL A 221 -9.72 9.42 -18.75
C VAL A 221 -8.95 9.57 -20.04
N VAL A 222 -8.90 8.54 -20.89
CA VAL A 222 -8.18 8.64 -22.17
C VAL A 222 -9.01 9.30 -23.27
N GLY A 223 -10.33 9.43 -23.07
CA GLY A 223 -11.23 10.09 -24.01
C GLY A 223 -11.64 9.16 -25.17
N GLU A 224 -11.79 7.87 -24.89
CA GLU A 224 -12.23 6.88 -25.88
C GLU A 224 -13.66 7.17 -26.35
N PRO A 225 -14.01 6.92 -27.64
CA PRO A 225 -15.39 7.11 -28.13
C PRO A 225 -16.43 6.30 -27.36
N SER A 226 -16.01 5.16 -26.82
CA SER A 226 -16.85 4.27 -26.01
C SER A 226 -16.96 4.65 -24.53
N ALA A 227 -16.31 5.75 -24.09
CA ALA A 227 -16.25 6.17 -22.70
C ALA A 227 -17.61 6.25 -22.01
N TRP A 228 -18.65 6.74 -22.69
CA TRP A 228 -19.99 6.82 -22.11
C TRP A 228 -20.60 5.46 -21.81
N ALA A 229 -20.36 4.45 -22.65
CA ALA A 229 -20.81 3.08 -22.42
C ALA A 229 -20.05 2.46 -21.23
N GLY A 230 -18.74 2.67 -21.15
CA GLY A 230 -17.94 2.27 -19.98
C GLY A 230 -18.42 2.94 -18.69
N LEU A 231 -18.64 4.26 -18.72
CA LEU A 231 -19.13 5.03 -17.57
C LEU A 231 -20.54 4.60 -17.13
N ALA A 232 -21.42 4.25 -18.06
CA ALA A 232 -22.73 3.71 -17.76
C ALA A 232 -22.62 2.35 -17.05
N ALA A 233 -21.79 1.43 -17.56
CA ALA A 233 -21.53 0.14 -16.92
C ALA A 233 -20.92 0.31 -15.52
N LEU A 234 -19.97 1.25 -15.38
CA LEU A 234 -19.35 1.59 -14.10
C LEU A 234 -20.37 2.18 -13.12
N ALA A 235 -21.26 3.05 -13.57
CA ALA A 235 -22.33 3.62 -12.75
C ALA A 235 -23.28 2.54 -12.23
N VAL A 236 -23.70 1.59 -13.07
CA VAL A 236 -24.54 0.46 -12.68
C VAL A 236 -23.87 -0.36 -11.58
N VAL A 237 -22.63 -0.79 -11.80
CA VAL A 237 -21.87 -1.58 -10.80
C VAL A 237 -21.68 -0.80 -9.49
N THR A 238 -21.41 0.51 -9.60
CA THR A 238 -21.25 1.41 -8.44
C THR A 238 -22.54 1.51 -7.63
N VAL A 239 -23.69 1.71 -8.28
CA VAL A 239 -24.99 1.76 -7.62
C VAL A 239 -25.32 0.42 -6.96
N CYS A 240 -25.12 -0.70 -7.65
CA CYS A 240 -25.30 -2.03 -7.08
C CYS A 240 -24.41 -2.25 -5.83
N ALA A 241 -23.14 -1.85 -5.91
CA ALA A 241 -22.21 -1.95 -4.78
C ALA A 241 -22.64 -1.05 -3.61
N LEU A 242 -23.11 0.17 -3.87
CA LEU A 242 -23.61 1.10 -2.85
C LEU A 242 -24.87 0.56 -2.16
N VAL A 243 -25.84 0.04 -2.92
CA VAL A 243 -27.06 -0.58 -2.37
C VAL A 243 -26.70 -1.79 -1.51
N PHE A 244 -25.80 -2.65 -1.99
CA PHE A 244 -25.34 -3.81 -1.23
C PHE A 244 -24.60 -3.41 0.06
N ALA A 245 -23.71 -2.42 -0.02
CA ALA A 245 -23.02 -1.87 1.13
C ALA A 245 -23.99 -1.28 2.16
N ALA A 246 -24.96 -0.47 1.72
CA ALA A 246 -25.94 0.17 2.58
C ALA A 246 -26.81 -0.86 3.32
N ARG A 247 -27.29 -1.90 2.64
CA ARG A 247 -28.06 -3.00 3.26
C ARG A 247 -27.27 -3.77 4.32
N ARG A 248 -25.94 -3.84 4.18
CA ARG A 248 -25.06 -4.55 5.12
C ARG A 248 -24.65 -3.69 6.33
N LEU A 249 -24.91 -2.38 6.33
CA LEU A 249 -24.51 -1.50 7.44
C LEU A 249 -25.23 -1.86 8.75
N SER A 250 -26.49 -2.28 8.69
CA SER A 250 -27.29 -2.65 9.87
C SER A 250 -26.84 -3.96 10.52
N SER A 251 -26.27 -4.88 9.74
CA SER A 251 -25.81 -6.20 10.23
C SER A 251 -24.50 -6.18 11.03
N ARG A 252 -23.93 -5.00 11.31
CA ARG A 252 -22.60 -4.85 11.89
C ARG A 252 -22.63 -4.90 13.41
N THR A 253 -21.71 -5.65 14.00
CA THR A 253 -21.58 -5.72 15.45
C THR A 253 -20.79 -4.53 15.98
N PHE A 254 -21.09 -4.12 17.22
CA PHE A 254 -20.33 -3.08 17.92
C PHE A 254 -18.82 -3.37 17.97
N GLY A 255 -18.46 -4.63 18.19
CA GLY A 255 -17.07 -5.07 18.24
C GLY A 255 -16.32 -4.89 16.90
N GLU A 256 -16.98 -5.05 15.75
CA GLU A 256 -16.38 -4.77 14.44
C GLU A 256 -16.10 -3.27 14.25
N LEU A 257 -17.04 -2.42 14.65
CA LEU A 257 -16.90 -0.97 14.54
C LEU A 257 -15.79 -0.44 15.45
N ARG A 258 -15.75 -0.90 16.70
CA ARG A 258 -14.74 -0.51 17.67
C ARG A 258 -13.34 -0.91 17.22
N ARG A 259 -13.16 -2.18 16.80
CA ARG A 259 -11.91 -2.67 16.20
C ARG A 259 -11.46 -1.80 15.01
N GLY A 260 -12.38 -1.45 14.11
CA GLY A 260 -12.08 -0.59 12.97
C GLY A 260 -11.65 0.83 13.35
N ALA A 261 -12.26 1.41 14.40
CA ALA A 261 -11.89 2.72 14.91
C ALA A 261 -10.53 2.72 15.61
N GLU A 262 -10.25 1.72 16.43
CA GLU A 262 -8.94 1.53 17.08
C GLU A 262 -7.83 1.36 16.03
N LEU A 263 -8.05 0.53 15.00
CA LEU A 263 -7.11 0.38 13.88
C LEU A 263 -6.96 1.66 13.06
N THR A 264 -8.03 2.44 12.88
CA THR A 264 -7.94 3.73 12.19
C THR A 264 -7.17 4.76 13.03
N GLY A 265 -7.38 4.77 14.35
CA GLY A 265 -6.63 5.59 15.29
C GLY A 265 -5.14 5.22 15.28
N GLY A 266 -4.83 3.92 15.40
CA GLY A 266 -3.48 3.38 15.33
C GLY A 266 -2.80 3.62 13.98
N LEU A 267 -3.52 3.52 12.86
CA LEU A 267 -2.98 3.85 11.53
C LEU A 267 -2.75 5.35 11.35
N LYS A 268 -3.62 6.21 11.89
CA LYS A 268 -3.39 7.66 11.87
C LYS A 268 -2.18 8.00 12.73
N ALA A 269 -2.12 7.48 13.95
CA ALA A 269 -0.97 7.63 14.83
C ALA A 269 0.30 7.10 14.18
N GLY A 270 0.26 5.93 13.55
CA GLY A 270 1.38 5.34 12.81
C GLY A 270 1.75 6.12 11.55
N LEU A 271 0.81 6.77 10.86
CA LEU A 271 1.13 7.68 9.75
C LEU A 271 1.80 8.96 10.26
N TRP A 272 1.33 9.50 11.39
CA TRP A 272 1.87 10.73 11.99
C TRP A 272 3.20 10.53 12.72
N LEU A 273 3.38 9.40 13.40
CA LEU A 273 4.64 8.95 14.01
C LEU A 273 5.54 8.24 13.01
N VAL A 274 5.03 8.08 11.78
CA VAL A 274 5.64 7.40 10.65
C VAL A 274 6.06 5.96 10.98
N ASP A 275 5.49 5.33 11.99
CA ASP A 275 5.78 3.97 12.39
C ASP A 275 4.73 2.96 11.88
N PRO A 276 5.03 2.16 10.83
CA PRO A 276 4.14 1.13 10.35
C PRO A 276 4.05 -0.07 11.32
N GLY A 277 4.99 -0.22 12.27
CA GLY A 277 4.97 -1.30 13.26
C GLY A 277 3.77 -1.24 14.22
N TRP A 278 3.37 -0.02 14.61
CA TRP A 278 2.21 0.21 15.49
C TRP A 278 0.88 -0.26 14.88
N ALA A 279 0.73 -0.09 13.57
CA ALA A 279 -0.46 -0.54 12.85
C ALA A 279 -0.54 -2.06 12.68
N ALA A 280 0.61 -2.75 12.70
CA ALA A 280 0.66 -4.19 12.58
C ALA A 280 0.41 -4.89 13.93
N GLY A 281 0.98 -4.38 15.03
CA GLY A 281 0.77 -4.91 16.38
C GLY A 281 -0.70 -4.83 16.85
N THR A 282 -1.41 -3.76 16.50
CA THR A 282 -2.85 -3.62 16.76
C THR A 282 -3.72 -4.51 15.86
N GLY A 283 -3.23 -4.91 14.69
CA GLY A 283 -3.92 -5.81 13.77
C GLY A 283 -3.76 -7.30 14.09
N GLU A 284 -2.69 -7.70 14.79
CA GLU A 284 -2.44 -9.10 15.18
C GLU A 284 -3.44 -9.62 16.21
N THR A 285 -3.83 -8.80 17.19
CA THR A 285 -4.86 -9.16 18.19
C THR A 285 -6.23 -9.40 17.54
N ALA A 286 -6.52 -8.71 16.42
CA ALA A 286 -7.78 -8.87 15.68
C ALA A 286 -7.79 -10.05 14.69
N ARG A 287 -6.63 -10.66 14.38
CA ARG A 287 -6.50 -11.77 13.41
C ARG A 287 -6.58 -13.17 14.04
N ALA A 288 -6.72 -13.26 15.36
CA ALA A 288 -6.81 -14.53 16.09
C ALA A 288 -8.06 -15.39 15.72
N ASP A 289 -9.04 -14.81 15.02
CA ASP A 289 -10.34 -15.45 14.73
C ASP A 289 -10.31 -16.54 13.63
N PHE A 290 -9.17 -16.84 12.98
CA PHE A 290 -9.09 -17.89 11.94
C PHE A 290 -8.10 -19.02 12.28
N SER A 291 -8.66 -20.18 12.62
CA SER A 291 -7.95 -21.43 12.91
C SER A 291 -7.92 -22.36 11.70
N ALA A 292 -7.18 -22.00 10.64
CA ALA A 292 -6.65 -23.06 9.78
C ALA A 292 -5.54 -23.76 10.56
N SER A 293 -5.81 -24.98 11.02
CA SER A 293 -4.87 -25.80 11.80
C SER A 293 -3.80 -26.40 10.89
N VAL A 294 -3.05 -25.55 10.18
CA VAL A 294 -1.82 -26.00 9.50
C VAL A 294 -0.85 -26.42 10.60
N ARG A 295 -0.66 -27.73 10.75
CA ARG A 295 0.29 -28.33 11.68
C ARG A 295 1.59 -28.57 10.94
N VAL A 296 2.56 -27.69 11.16
CA VAL A 296 3.95 -27.91 10.73
C VAL A 296 4.68 -28.55 11.92
N PRO A 297 5.38 -29.68 11.74
CA PRO A 297 6.13 -30.32 12.83
C PRO A 297 7.15 -29.35 13.42
N LEU A 298 7.33 -29.40 14.74
CA LEU A 298 8.28 -28.53 15.44
C LEU A 298 9.72 -28.90 15.03
N PRO A 299 10.60 -27.93 14.74
CA PRO A 299 11.97 -28.23 14.38
C PRO A 299 12.74 -28.79 15.59
N THR A 300 13.66 -29.72 15.33
CA THR A 300 14.57 -30.27 16.34
C THR A 300 15.71 -29.30 16.67
N LEU A 301 16.09 -28.43 15.73
CA LEU A 301 17.17 -27.47 15.91
C LEU A 301 16.65 -26.14 16.47
N PRO A 302 17.21 -25.63 17.59
CA PRO A 302 16.76 -24.39 18.21
C PRO A 302 16.91 -23.17 17.31
N VAL A 303 17.92 -23.17 16.43
CA VAL A 303 18.18 -22.09 15.45
C VAL A 303 17.03 -21.90 14.47
N LEU A 304 16.25 -22.96 14.20
CA LEU A 304 15.11 -22.93 13.26
C LEU A 304 13.79 -22.57 13.93
N ALA A 305 13.74 -22.46 15.26
CA ALA A 305 12.50 -22.11 15.97
C ALA A 305 11.90 -20.75 15.55
N PRO A 306 12.69 -19.66 15.36
CA PRO A 306 12.16 -18.39 14.85
C PRO A 306 11.61 -18.55 13.44
N ALA A 307 12.33 -19.26 12.58
CA ALA A 307 11.96 -19.48 11.18
C ALA A 307 10.66 -20.32 11.07
N TRP A 308 10.55 -21.39 11.85
CA TRP A 308 9.36 -22.21 11.93
C TRP A 308 8.14 -21.42 12.39
N ARG A 309 8.28 -20.63 13.45
CA ARG A 309 7.19 -19.79 13.97
C ARG A 309 6.70 -18.82 12.89
N ASP A 310 7.63 -18.13 12.24
CA ASP A 310 7.32 -17.17 11.18
C ASP A 310 6.68 -17.87 9.98
N LEU A 311 7.15 -19.06 9.60
CA LEU A 311 6.57 -19.86 8.53
C LEU A 311 5.12 -20.27 8.85
N VAL A 312 4.85 -20.74 10.07
CA VAL A 312 3.49 -21.08 10.50
C VAL A 312 2.58 -19.85 10.47
N THR A 313 3.07 -18.68 10.90
CA THR A 313 2.28 -17.43 10.81
C THR A 313 2.02 -17.03 9.36
N LEU A 314 2.99 -17.21 8.47
CA LEU A 314 2.85 -16.89 7.05
C LEU A 314 1.85 -17.82 6.36
N LEU A 315 1.87 -19.12 6.67
CA LEU A 315 0.91 -20.09 6.15
C LEU A 315 -0.52 -19.80 6.62
N ARG A 316 -0.68 -19.18 7.79
CA ARG A 316 -1.97 -18.71 8.30
C ARG A 316 -2.39 -17.36 7.70
N ASP A 317 -1.45 -16.56 7.20
CA ASP A 317 -1.71 -15.27 6.56
C ASP A 317 -1.33 -15.28 5.07
N VAL A 318 -2.11 -16.04 4.29
CA VAL A 318 -1.95 -16.23 2.84
C VAL A 318 -1.92 -14.89 2.07
N ASP A 319 -2.54 -13.85 2.62
CA ASP A 319 -2.55 -12.49 2.04
C ASP A 319 -1.14 -11.94 1.83
N ARG A 320 -0.24 -12.19 2.81
CA ARG A 320 1.15 -11.74 2.76
C ARG A 320 1.95 -12.53 1.74
N LEU A 321 1.72 -13.84 1.67
CA LEU A 321 2.37 -14.71 0.71
C LEU A 321 1.99 -14.31 -0.71
N LEU A 322 0.69 -14.12 -0.98
CA LEU A 322 0.19 -13.64 -2.27
C LEU A 322 0.77 -12.27 -2.63
N ARG A 323 0.78 -11.33 -1.68
CA ARG A 323 1.36 -10.00 -1.88
C ARG A 323 2.85 -10.08 -2.22
N SER A 324 3.61 -10.88 -1.48
CA SER A 324 5.03 -11.11 -1.77
C SER A 324 5.21 -11.71 -3.15
N ALA A 325 4.44 -12.74 -3.51
CA ALA A 325 4.52 -13.40 -4.81
C ALA A 325 4.31 -12.42 -5.97
N VAL A 326 3.26 -11.59 -5.90
CA VAL A 326 2.99 -10.61 -6.95
C VAL A 326 4.06 -9.51 -7.00
N LEU A 327 4.49 -8.98 -5.86
CA LEU A 327 5.58 -7.99 -5.84
C LEU A 327 6.90 -8.57 -6.37
N THR A 328 7.19 -9.85 -6.11
CA THR A 328 8.35 -10.55 -6.68
C THR A 328 8.25 -10.68 -8.20
N VAL A 329 7.08 -11.07 -8.73
CA VAL A 329 6.86 -11.11 -10.19
C VAL A 329 7.03 -9.72 -10.81
N LEU A 330 6.47 -8.68 -10.19
CA LEU A 330 6.65 -7.30 -10.65
C LEU A 330 8.12 -6.86 -10.60
N ALA A 331 8.87 -7.27 -9.58
CA ALA A 331 10.30 -6.98 -9.48
C ALA A 331 11.11 -7.66 -10.60
N LEU A 332 10.76 -8.92 -10.93
CA LEU A 332 11.37 -9.66 -12.03
C LEU A 332 11.08 -9.03 -13.39
N LEU A 333 9.84 -8.58 -13.61
CA LEU A 333 9.44 -7.85 -14.82
C LEU A 333 10.13 -6.48 -14.91
N ALA A 334 10.21 -5.74 -13.80
CA ALA A 334 10.93 -4.46 -13.76
C ALA A 334 12.42 -4.62 -14.05
N ALA A 335 13.04 -5.74 -13.66
CA ALA A 335 14.43 -6.05 -13.98
C ALA A 335 14.72 -6.25 -15.48
N GLN A 336 13.67 -6.47 -16.28
CA GLN A 336 13.78 -6.56 -17.74
C GLN A 336 13.85 -5.18 -18.42
N SER A 337 13.51 -4.11 -17.68
CA SER A 337 13.66 -2.75 -18.18
C SER A 337 15.14 -2.34 -18.13
N PRO A 338 15.73 -1.91 -19.26
CA PRO A 338 17.13 -1.51 -19.29
C PRO A 338 17.35 -0.21 -18.50
N GLY A 339 18.56 -0.07 -17.94
CA GLY A 339 19.00 1.16 -17.28
C GLY A 339 18.73 1.24 -15.78
N PRO A 340 19.17 2.33 -15.14
CA PRO A 340 19.15 2.49 -13.68
C PRO A 340 17.73 2.57 -13.10
N ALA A 341 16.76 3.10 -13.86
CA ALA A 341 15.38 3.22 -13.43
C ALA A 341 14.69 1.85 -13.26
N GLY A 342 14.88 0.93 -14.22
CA GLY A 342 14.39 -0.45 -14.12
C GLY A 342 14.98 -1.20 -12.93
N VAL A 343 16.27 -0.99 -12.67
CA VAL A 343 16.98 -1.57 -11.51
C VAL A 343 16.45 -1.00 -10.20
N ALA A 344 16.27 0.32 -10.09
CA ALA A 344 15.71 0.96 -8.92
C ALA A 344 14.27 0.50 -8.65
N ALA A 345 13.44 0.41 -9.68
CA ALA A 345 12.07 -0.09 -9.59
C ALA A 345 12.03 -1.57 -9.14
N SER A 346 12.88 -2.41 -9.74
CA SER A 346 13.04 -3.82 -9.36
C SER A 346 13.47 -3.96 -7.89
N CYS A 347 14.46 -3.20 -7.45
CA CYS A 347 14.91 -3.19 -6.05
C CYS A 347 13.81 -2.72 -5.09
N GLY A 348 13.08 -1.65 -5.44
CA GLY A 348 11.97 -1.16 -4.64
C GLY A 348 10.86 -2.21 -4.48
N LEU A 349 10.47 -2.86 -5.57
CA LEU A 349 9.45 -3.92 -5.57
C LEU A 349 9.94 -5.17 -4.83
N LEU A 350 11.19 -5.58 -5.01
CA LEU A 350 11.80 -6.70 -4.29
C LEU A 350 11.89 -6.43 -2.79
N TYR A 351 12.32 -5.23 -2.41
CA TYR A 351 12.32 -4.81 -1.01
C TYR A 351 10.90 -4.88 -0.43
N LEU A 352 9.89 -4.36 -1.12
CA LEU A 352 8.50 -4.42 -0.66
C LEU A 352 7.96 -5.85 -0.56
N ALA A 353 8.36 -6.74 -1.49
CA ALA A 353 8.01 -8.16 -1.46
C ALA A 353 8.57 -8.83 -0.20
N VAL A 354 9.88 -8.72 0.00
CA VAL A 354 10.58 -9.33 1.14
C VAL A 354 10.15 -8.70 2.47
N SER A 355 9.94 -7.38 2.49
CA SER A 355 9.43 -6.64 3.64
C SER A 355 8.02 -7.08 4.07
N ALA A 356 7.21 -7.65 3.17
CA ALA A 356 5.92 -8.26 3.56
C ALA A 356 6.10 -9.57 4.35
N LEU A 357 7.24 -10.24 4.21
CA LEU A 357 7.58 -11.49 4.88
C LEU A 357 8.29 -11.29 6.22
N THR A 358 8.92 -10.13 6.46
CA THR A 358 9.67 -9.82 7.70
C THR A 358 8.80 -9.38 8.87
N GLU A 359 7.52 -9.74 8.91
CA GLU A 359 6.64 -9.26 9.99
C GLU A 359 6.98 -9.88 11.34
N GLY A 360 7.40 -11.15 11.39
CA GLY A 360 7.80 -11.78 12.66
C GLY A 360 8.92 -11.02 13.37
N ALA A 361 9.87 -10.48 12.59
CA ALA A 361 10.90 -9.56 13.07
C ALA A 361 10.31 -8.26 13.63
N ARG A 362 9.35 -7.63 12.94
CA ARG A 362 8.69 -6.39 13.41
C ARG A 362 7.92 -6.61 14.70
N SER A 363 7.17 -7.70 14.78
CA SER A 363 6.37 -8.02 15.95
C SER A 363 7.24 -8.30 17.18
N CYS A 364 8.45 -8.85 16.99
CA CYS A 364 9.43 -9.00 18.09
C CYS A 364 10.14 -7.70 18.43
N ALA A 365 10.41 -6.84 17.44
CA ALA A 365 10.98 -5.52 17.69
C ALA A 365 10.02 -4.61 18.46
N GLY A 366 8.71 -4.76 18.25
CA GLY A 366 7.68 -4.02 18.97
C GLY A 366 7.34 -4.58 20.37
N ASP A 367 7.63 -5.87 20.61
CA ASP A 367 7.41 -6.55 21.88
C ASP A 367 8.56 -7.54 22.16
N PRO A 368 9.69 -7.05 22.72
CA PRO A 368 10.87 -7.86 23.00
C PRO A 368 10.60 -9.02 23.97
N GLY A 369 9.53 -8.91 24.77
CA GLY A 369 9.04 -10.00 25.64
C GLY A 369 8.79 -11.30 24.89
N ARG A 370 8.39 -11.24 23.61
CA ARG A 370 8.14 -12.41 22.75
C ARG A 370 9.39 -13.21 22.41
N THR A 371 10.57 -12.62 22.58
CA THR A 371 11.85 -13.30 22.28
C THR A 371 12.50 -13.96 23.47
N ARG A 372 11.99 -13.72 24.70
CA ARG A 372 12.55 -14.29 25.94
C ARG A 372 12.60 -15.82 25.96
N TYR A 373 11.76 -16.48 25.17
CA TYR A 373 11.68 -17.94 25.08
C TYR A 373 12.51 -18.54 23.94
N LEU A 374 13.25 -17.72 23.18
CA LEU A 374 14.07 -18.20 22.06
C LEU A 374 15.54 -18.35 22.52
N PRO A 375 16.16 -19.53 22.34
CA PRO A 375 17.49 -19.83 22.89
C PRO A 375 18.63 -19.31 21.99
N LEU A 376 18.54 -18.06 21.54
CA LEU A 376 19.53 -17.43 20.64
C LEU A 376 19.96 -16.08 21.19
N ARG A 377 21.22 -15.70 20.93
CA ARG A 377 21.70 -14.34 21.20
C ARG A 377 20.92 -13.33 20.35
N PRO A 378 20.68 -12.09 20.83
CA PRO A 378 19.88 -11.09 20.12
C PRO A 378 20.35 -10.82 18.68
N GLU A 379 21.67 -10.79 18.43
CA GLU A 379 22.23 -10.57 17.09
C GLU A 379 21.92 -11.74 16.15
N THR A 380 22.14 -12.96 16.62
CA THR A 380 21.88 -14.19 15.87
C THR A 380 20.39 -14.38 15.63
N LEU A 381 19.58 -14.07 16.64
CA LEU A 381 18.12 -14.12 16.55
C LEU A 381 17.59 -13.11 15.52
N ALA A 382 18.13 -11.89 15.53
CA ALA A 382 17.75 -10.86 14.57
C ALA A 382 17.95 -11.30 13.12
N LEU A 383 19.07 -12.00 12.84
CA LEU A 383 19.37 -12.58 11.52
C LEU A 383 18.59 -13.86 11.24
N ALA A 384 18.29 -14.68 12.25
CA ALA A 384 17.51 -15.90 12.10
C ALA A 384 16.09 -15.63 11.57
N PHE A 385 15.52 -14.46 11.90
CA PHE A 385 14.27 -13.98 11.30
C PHE A 385 14.37 -13.71 9.79
N GLY A 386 15.57 -13.66 9.22
CA GLY A 386 15.80 -13.59 7.77
C GLY A 386 15.67 -14.91 7.03
N LEU A 387 15.73 -16.05 7.73
CA LEU A 387 15.72 -17.37 7.10
C LEU A 387 14.40 -17.64 6.36
N THR A 388 13.25 -17.35 6.98
CA THR A 388 11.94 -17.57 6.38
C THR A 388 11.69 -16.63 5.18
N PRO A 389 11.90 -15.30 5.29
CA PRO A 389 11.83 -14.41 4.14
C PRO A 389 12.75 -14.83 3.00
N LEU A 390 13.99 -15.24 3.29
CA LEU A 390 14.95 -15.66 2.27
C LEU A 390 14.49 -16.93 1.55
N ALA A 391 14.07 -17.96 2.29
CA ALA A 391 13.59 -19.21 1.71
C ALA A 391 12.33 -19.00 0.87
N VAL A 392 11.34 -18.28 1.41
CA VAL A 392 10.06 -18.05 0.71
C VAL A 392 10.22 -17.10 -0.48
N ALA A 393 10.92 -15.98 -0.32
CA ALA A 393 11.15 -15.09 -1.45
C ALA A 393 12.06 -15.75 -2.49
N GLY A 394 12.98 -16.63 -2.08
CA GLY A 394 13.83 -17.43 -2.97
C GLY A 394 13.03 -18.41 -3.82
N THR A 395 12.10 -19.16 -3.21
CA THR A 395 11.21 -20.05 -3.96
C THR A 395 10.29 -19.29 -4.91
N LEU A 396 9.70 -18.19 -4.46
CA LEU A 396 8.87 -17.32 -5.32
C LEU A 396 9.67 -16.73 -6.49
N THR A 397 10.90 -16.30 -6.22
CA THR A 397 11.79 -15.76 -7.25
C THR A 397 12.20 -16.83 -8.25
N ALA A 398 12.54 -18.04 -7.80
CA ALA A 398 12.89 -19.16 -8.66
C ALA A 398 11.72 -19.60 -9.55
N VAL A 399 10.51 -19.76 -8.99
CA VAL A 399 9.30 -20.11 -9.76
C VAL A 399 8.95 -19.02 -10.75
N GLY A 400 8.95 -17.75 -10.32
CA GLY A 400 8.67 -16.61 -11.19
C GLY A 400 9.72 -16.46 -12.31
N ALA A 401 11.00 -16.64 -11.99
CA ALA A 401 12.08 -16.59 -12.96
C ALA A 401 12.00 -17.73 -13.97
N ALA A 402 11.72 -18.96 -13.54
CA ALA A 402 11.54 -20.10 -14.45
C ALA A 402 10.36 -19.87 -15.41
N ALA A 403 9.24 -19.36 -14.90
CA ALA A 403 8.08 -19.02 -15.72
C ALA A 403 8.41 -17.92 -16.74
N LEU A 404 9.07 -16.84 -16.33
CA LEU A 404 9.45 -15.75 -17.23
C LEU A 404 10.52 -16.14 -18.24
N ALA A 405 11.50 -16.98 -17.84
CA ALA A 405 12.49 -17.54 -18.75
C ALA A 405 11.82 -18.39 -19.84
N GLY A 406 10.84 -19.22 -19.48
CA GLY A 406 10.02 -19.97 -20.44
C GLY A 406 9.19 -19.09 -21.37
N LEU A 407 8.98 -17.82 -21.01
CA LEU A 407 8.32 -16.80 -21.82
C LEU A 407 9.31 -15.92 -22.61
N GLY A 408 10.62 -16.21 -22.56
CA GLY A 408 11.66 -15.49 -23.30
C GLY A 408 12.27 -14.29 -22.57
N ALA A 409 12.14 -14.19 -21.25
CA ALA A 409 12.81 -13.14 -20.47
C ALA A 409 14.34 -13.30 -20.47
N ASP A 410 15.04 -12.16 -20.38
CA ASP A 410 16.50 -12.14 -20.33
C ASP A 410 17.00 -12.82 -19.05
N PRO A 411 17.75 -13.92 -19.15
CA PRO A 411 18.25 -14.64 -17.99
C PRO A 411 19.15 -13.78 -17.10
N ALA A 412 19.84 -12.77 -17.64
CA ALA A 412 20.69 -11.89 -16.84
C ALA A 412 19.87 -11.01 -15.88
N GLY A 413 18.75 -10.44 -16.35
CA GLY A 413 17.81 -9.70 -15.51
C GLY A 413 17.22 -10.56 -14.38
N LEU A 414 16.85 -11.80 -14.69
CA LEU A 414 16.31 -12.75 -13.72
C LEU A 414 17.36 -13.17 -12.68
N ALA A 415 18.57 -13.52 -13.12
CA ALA A 415 19.68 -13.88 -12.25
C ALA A 415 20.06 -12.73 -11.30
N ARG A 416 20.02 -11.48 -11.79
CA ARG A 416 20.28 -10.29 -10.97
C ARG A 416 19.33 -10.18 -9.77
N VAL A 417 18.02 -10.39 -9.98
CA VAL A 417 17.03 -10.35 -8.90
C VAL A 417 17.29 -11.47 -7.87
N ALA A 418 17.62 -12.67 -8.34
CA ALA A 418 17.96 -13.79 -7.46
C ALA A 418 19.23 -13.50 -6.62
N LEU A 419 20.26 -12.92 -7.23
CA LEU A 419 21.51 -12.55 -6.55
C LEU A 419 21.32 -11.41 -5.53
N LEU A 420 20.37 -10.50 -5.76
CA LEU A 420 20.05 -9.40 -4.84
C LEU A 420 19.20 -9.84 -3.63
N LEU A 421 18.65 -11.05 -3.64
CA LEU A 421 17.73 -11.51 -2.62
C LEU A 421 18.30 -11.47 -1.19
N PRO A 422 19.54 -11.93 -0.92
CA PRO A 422 20.12 -11.84 0.42
C PRO A 422 20.27 -10.39 0.90
N ALA A 423 20.67 -9.47 0.02
CA ALA A 423 20.74 -8.04 0.33
C ALA A 423 19.36 -7.45 0.61
N ALA A 424 18.34 -7.86 -0.16
CA ALA A 424 16.95 -7.42 0.05
C ALA A 424 16.41 -7.89 1.41
N VAL A 425 16.70 -9.12 1.83
CA VAL A 425 16.35 -9.63 3.16
C VAL A 425 17.08 -8.88 4.26
N ALA A 426 18.38 -8.67 4.13
CA ALA A 426 19.18 -7.95 5.12
C ALA A 426 18.70 -6.50 5.30
N THR A 427 18.45 -5.79 4.20
CA THR A 427 17.94 -4.40 4.24
C THR A 427 16.50 -4.33 4.76
N ALA A 428 15.64 -5.31 4.42
CA ALA A 428 14.28 -5.40 4.97
C ALA A 428 14.28 -5.69 6.48
N LEU A 429 15.17 -6.55 6.98
CA LEU A 429 15.35 -6.79 8.41
C LEU A 429 15.84 -5.53 9.13
N ALA A 430 16.84 -4.82 8.58
CA ALA A 430 17.30 -3.57 9.15
C ALA A 430 16.21 -2.49 9.18
N GLY A 431 15.30 -2.52 8.20
CA GLY A 431 14.07 -1.73 8.19
C GLY A 431 13.06 -2.21 9.24
N ALA A 432 12.94 -3.51 9.50
CA ALA A 432 12.08 -4.07 10.53
C ALA A 432 12.55 -3.66 11.95
N TYR A 433 13.87 -3.65 12.19
CA TYR A 433 14.49 -3.28 13.48
C TYR A 433 14.84 -1.79 13.61
N ARG A 434 14.28 -0.92 12.76
CA ARG A 434 14.62 0.50 12.78
C ARG A 434 14.26 1.22 14.09
N GLY A 435 13.25 0.72 14.83
CA GLY A 435 12.74 1.34 16.04
C GLY A 435 11.91 2.60 15.80
N PHE A 436 11.61 3.32 16.88
CA PHE A 436 10.88 4.59 16.82
C PHE A 436 11.67 5.67 16.08
N LEU A 437 10.96 6.55 15.38
CA LEU A 437 11.55 7.73 14.77
C LEU A 437 12.17 8.60 15.88
N PRO A 438 13.49 8.87 15.86
CA PRO A 438 14.13 9.68 16.88
C PRO A 438 13.50 11.08 16.91
N GLN A 439 13.29 11.65 18.11
CA GLN A 439 12.74 13.01 18.24
C GLN A 439 13.58 14.06 17.48
N ALA A 440 14.90 13.86 17.40
CA ALA A 440 15.79 14.71 16.61
C ALA A 440 15.45 14.73 15.11
N ALA A 441 14.87 13.65 14.57
CA ALA A 441 14.41 13.60 13.18
C ALA A 441 13.10 14.36 12.94
N LEU A 442 12.37 14.70 14.03
CA LEU A 442 11.15 15.50 14.01
C LEU A 442 11.39 17.00 14.24
N THR A 443 12.56 17.37 14.76
CA THR A 443 12.95 18.78 14.92
C THR A 443 13.58 19.35 13.65
N GLY A 444 14.36 18.53 12.93
CA GLY A 444 15.09 18.94 11.73
C GLY A 444 16.05 20.10 11.95
N ILE A 445 16.59 20.61 10.86
CA ILE A 445 17.43 21.80 10.78
C ILE A 445 16.80 22.69 9.72
N ASP A 446 16.60 23.97 10.03
CA ASP A 446 16.14 24.95 9.05
C ASP A 446 17.29 25.24 8.08
N THR A 447 17.08 24.93 6.81
CA THR A 447 18.03 25.18 5.73
C THR A 447 17.51 26.30 4.81
N PRO A 448 18.34 26.90 3.94
CA PRO A 448 17.85 27.83 2.92
C PRO A 448 16.76 27.27 2.01
N PHE A 449 16.61 25.94 1.93
CA PHE A 449 15.58 25.23 1.18
C PHE A 449 14.36 24.83 2.03
N GLY A 450 14.28 25.30 3.27
CA GLY A 450 13.25 24.96 4.25
C GLY A 450 13.72 23.95 5.30
N ASN A 451 12.80 23.50 6.14
CA ASN A 451 13.09 22.58 7.23
C ASN A 451 13.45 21.17 6.70
N SER A 452 14.51 20.56 7.24
CA SER A 452 15.02 19.26 6.79
C SER A 452 14.21 18.03 7.27
N VAL A 453 13.20 18.20 8.14
CA VAL A 453 12.37 17.11 8.68
C VAL A 453 11.83 16.18 7.58
N PRO A 454 11.23 16.66 6.46
CA PRO A 454 10.68 15.77 5.44
C PRO A 454 11.74 14.84 4.84
N PHE A 455 12.97 15.33 4.65
CA PHE A 455 14.08 14.54 4.14
C PHE A 455 14.61 13.55 5.16
N GLN A 456 14.74 13.96 6.42
CA GLN A 456 15.18 13.06 7.50
C GLN A 456 14.18 11.92 7.71
N VAL A 457 12.88 12.24 7.72
CA VAL A 457 11.81 11.26 7.75
C VAL A 457 11.90 10.37 6.50
N ALA A 458 11.89 10.93 5.30
CA ALA A 458 11.98 10.15 4.07
C ALA A 458 13.19 9.21 4.05
N PHE A 459 14.36 9.66 4.49
CA PHE A 459 15.57 8.84 4.58
C PHE A 459 15.43 7.76 5.66
N TRP A 460 14.80 8.05 6.79
CA TRP A 460 14.53 7.06 7.83
C TRP A 460 13.60 5.92 7.33
N HIS A 461 12.56 6.23 6.55
CA HIS A 461 11.69 5.22 5.93
C HIS A 461 12.33 4.56 4.69
N GLY A 462 13.14 5.31 3.96
CA GLY A 462 13.76 4.92 2.70
C GLY A 462 15.11 4.23 2.83
N ALA A 463 15.74 4.22 4.02
CA ALA A 463 17.09 3.69 4.19
C ALA A 463 17.23 2.25 3.67
N GLY A 464 16.25 1.38 3.95
CA GLY A 464 16.22 0.00 3.44
C GLY A 464 16.24 -0.09 1.91
N PRO A 465 15.22 0.41 1.20
CA PRO A 465 15.18 0.32 -0.26
C PRO A 465 16.30 1.11 -0.92
N VAL A 466 16.69 2.28 -0.39
CA VAL A 466 17.82 3.07 -0.92
C VAL A 466 19.12 2.29 -0.83
N THR A 467 19.39 1.65 0.31
CA THR A 467 20.60 0.81 0.48
C THR A 467 20.61 -0.33 -0.53
N LEU A 468 19.48 -1.01 -0.72
CA LEU A 468 19.36 -2.08 -1.72
C LEU A 468 19.62 -1.57 -3.14
N THR A 469 19.04 -0.43 -3.50
CA THR A 469 19.25 0.20 -4.81
C THR A 469 20.72 0.59 -5.01
N VAL A 470 21.39 1.16 -4.02
CA VAL A 470 22.82 1.52 -4.11
C VAL A 470 23.68 0.28 -4.30
N ILE A 471 23.43 -0.81 -3.56
CA ILE A 471 24.12 -2.09 -3.75
C ILE A 471 23.93 -2.60 -5.18
N ALA A 472 22.69 -2.58 -5.67
CA ALA A 472 22.36 -3.07 -7.00
C ALA A 472 22.98 -2.22 -8.13
N LEU A 473 22.90 -0.89 -8.05
CA LEU A 473 23.40 0.02 -9.08
C LEU A 473 24.91 -0.10 -9.27
N VAL A 474 25.67 -0.21 -8.18
CA VAL A 474 27.13 -0.36 -8.24
C VAL A 474 27.53 -1.76 -8.71
N ALA A 475 26.71 -2.77 -8.45
CA ALA A 475 26.92 -4.12 -8.96
C ALA A 475 26.52 -4.30 -10.44
N LEU A 476 25.87 -3.31 -11.07
CA LEU A 476 25.38 -3.39 -12.46
C LEU A 476 26.43 -3.72 -13.52
N PRO A 477 27.67 -3.18 -13.48
CA PRO A 477 28.69 -3.48 -14.47
C PRO A 477 29.07 -4.97 -14.53
N GLY A 478 28.70 -5.74 -13.50
CA GLY A 478 28.99 -7.17 -13.41
C GLY A 478 30.46 -7.46 -13.10
N GLY A 479 30.88 -8.69 -13.40
CA GLY A 479 32.26 -9.15 -13.19
C GLY A 479 32.65 -9.34 -11.72
N PRO A 480 33.93 -9.62 -11.44
CA PRO A 480 34.42 -9.94 -10.10
C PRO A 480 34.27 -8.76 -9.13
N ALA A 481 34.46 -7.52 -9.59
CA ALA A 481 34.27 -6.32 -8.78
C ALA A 481 32.81 -6.12 -8.38
N GLY A 482 31.86 -6.30 -9.30
CA GLY A 482 30.43 -6.22 -9.00
C GLY A 482 29.97 -7.32 -8.01
N ALA A 483 30.50 -8.54 -8.17
CA ALA A 483 30.24 -9.64 -7.24
C ALA A 483 30.81 -9.37 -5.84
N ALA A 484 32.05 -8.86 -5.75
CA ALA A 484 32.66 -8.46 -4.49
C ALA A 484 31.87 -7.35 -3.80
N TRP A 485 31.39 -6.35 -4.56
CA TRP A 485 30.56 -5.28 -4.04
C TRP A 485 29.21 -5.80 -3.53
N LEU A 486 28.55 -6.68 -4.27
CA LEU A 486 27.30 -7.30 -3.84
C LEU A 486 27.49 -8.09 -2.53
N ALA A 487 28.56 -8.88 -2.44
CA ALA A 487 28.88 -9.64 -1.23
C ALA A 487 29.17 -8.71 -0.04
N ALA A 488 30.01 -7.70 -0.23
CA ALA A 488 30.35 -6.71 0.80
C ALA A 488 29.12 -5.91 1.25
N GLY A 489 28.32 -5.42 0.31
CA GLY A 489 27.08 -4.69 0.57
C GLY A 489 26.06 -5.54 1.33
N THR A 490 25.89 -6.81 0.95
CA THR A 490 25.05 -7.78 1.65
C THR A 490 25.54 -8.00 3.07
N ALA A 491 26.85 -8.22 3.26
CA ALA A 491 27.45 -8.41 4.57
C ALA A 491 27.26 -7.19 5.48
N LEU A 492 27.47 -5.98 4.96
CA LEU A 492 27.24 -4.73 5.67
C LEU A 492 25.77 -4.53 6.05
N ALA A 493 24.84 -4.82 5.13
CA ALA A 493 23.41 -4.77 5.42
C ALA A 493 23.00 -5.79 6.50
N ALA A 494 23.58 -6.99 6.48
CA ALA A 494 23.34 -8.01 7.51
C ALA A 494 23.91 -7.58 8.87
N LEU A 495 25.12 -7.02 8.90
CA LEU A 495 25.74 -6.46 10.10
C LEU A 495 24.90 -5.30 10.67
N TRP A 496 24.36 -4.45 9.79
CA TRP A 496 23.44 -3.38 10.15
C TRP A 496 22.14 -3.91 10.76
N ALA A 497 21.54 -4.93 10.14
CA ALA A 497 20.35 -5.61 10.65
C ALA A 497 20.61 -6.26 12.02
N ALA A 498 21.72 -6.99 12.18
CA ALA A 498 22.10 -7.65 13.42
C ALA A 498 22.29 -6.65 14.56
N ARG A 499 23.02 -5.56 14.32
CA ARG A 499 23.27 -4.51 15.32
C ARG A 499 21.99 -3.76 15.72
N ARG A 500 21.09 -3.50 14.77
CA ARG A 500 19.80 -2.88 15.07
C ARG A 500 18.87 -3.83 15.81
N GLY A 501 18.79 -5.07 15.35
CA GLY A 501 17.98 -6.11 15.99
C GLY A 501 18.42 -6.40 17.41
N ALA A 502 19.73 -6.49 17.67
CA ALA A 502 20.23 -6.66 19.04
C ALA A 502 19.73 -5.55 19.98
N ARG A 503 19.86 -4.27 19.57
CA ARG A 503 19.35 -3.15 20.36
C ARG A 503 17.83 -3.19 20.56
N ALA A 504 17.08 -3.50 19.49
CA ALA A 504 15.63 -3.54 19.54
C ALA A 504 15.09 -4.69 20.40
N LEU A 505 15.78 -5.82 20.45
CA LEU A 505 15.38 -7.01 21.20
C LEU A 505 15.84 -6.98 22.68
N THR A 506 16.74 -6.08 23.04
CA THR A 506 17.21 -5.90 24.43
C THR A 506 16.61 -4.69 25.13
N ALA A 507 16.02 -3.76 24.38
CA ALA A 507 15.31 -2.58 24.91
C ALA A 507 14.01 -3.01 25.60
#